data_AF-A0A3M6ZI15-F1
#
_entry.id   AF-A0A3M6ZI15-F1
#
_cell.length_a   1.000
_cell.length_b   1.000
_cell.length_c   1.000
_cell.angle_alpha   90.00
_cell.angle_beta   90.00
_cell.angle_gamma   90.00
#
_symmetry.space_group_name_H-M   'P 1'
#
loop_
_entity.id
_entity.type
_entity.pdbx_description
1 polymer ?
#
loop_
_entity_poly.entity_id
_entity_poly.type
_entity_poly.pdbx_seq_one_letter_code
_entity_poly.pdbx_strand_id
1 'polypeptide(L)'
;MATHAKHHQTMPLWSIYHPAGTFEDEASREALGKDITKFYTSIGLPPFYVIVNFITVPGNAMWIGGRPNTGNPFIRIKIDHIAVTLPNEDEAYKRATANIDAALKPHIADRGYDWEYHVGETERRLWKVQGMYAPPFQSEEEKRWFDANKPLPWSGA
;
A
#
# COMPACT_ATOMS: atom_id res chain seq x y z
N MET A 1 -23.73 -1.18 -26.97
CA MET A 1 -24.07 -1.78 -25.66
C MET A 1 -23.23 -3.04 -25.55
N ALA A 2 -22.24 -3.16 -24.67
CA ALA A 2 -22.27 -2.90 -23.24
C ALA A 2 -21.08 -2.06 -22.74
N THR A 3 -21.40 -1.03 -21.97
CA THR A 3 -20.50 -0.25 -21.13
C THR A 3 -20.12 -1.10 -19.91
N HIS A 4 -18.86 -1.54 -19.81
CA HIS A 4 -18.31 -2.09 -18.57
C HIS A 4 -16.93 -1.48 -18.29
N ALA A 5 -16.91 -0.16 -18.08
CA ALA A 5 -15.84 0.46 -17.32
C ALA A 5 -16.16 0.26 -15.84
N LYS A 6 -15.62 -0.80 -15.24
CA LYS A 6 -15.52 -0.96 -13.78
C LYS A 6 -14.11 -1.47 -13.46
N HIS A 7 -13.15 -0.55 -13.46
CA HIS A 7 -11.94 -0.73 -12.68
C HIS A 7 -12.29 -0.55 -11.19
N HIS A 8 -11.51 -1.10 -10.25
CA HIS A 8 -10.78 -0.32 -9.22
C HIS A 8 -10.24 -1.22 -8.06
N GLN A 9 -8.98 -1.70 -8.03
CA GLN A 9 -7.77 -1.10 -7.38
C GLN A 9 -7.26 -2.01 -6.21
N THR A 10 -6.01 -2.00 -5.70
CA THR A 10 -4.73 -2.57 -6.21
C THR A 10 -4.02 -3.36 -5.07
N MET A 11 -3.33 -4.49 -5.31
CA MET A 11 -2.44 -5.13 -4.32
C MET A 11 -1.32 -4.15 -4.00
N PRO A 12 -1.10 -3.82 -2.73
CA PRO A 12 -0.13 -2.81 -2.39
C PRO A 12 1.11 -3.39 -1.68
N LEU A 13 2.28 -3.00 -2.17
CA LEU A 13 3.53 -3.10 -1.42
C LEU A 13 3.92 -1.71 -0.93
N TRP A 14 3.92 -1.54 0.40
CA TRP A 14 4.34 -0.31 1.06
C TRP A 14 5.74 -0.50 1.63
N SER A 15 6.65 0.39 1.26
CA SER A 15 7.96 0.54 1.89
C SER A 15 8.00 1.87 2.62
N ILE A 16 8.01 1.81 3.95
CA ILE A 16 8.00 2.96 4.84
C ILE A 16 9.41 3.14 5.40
N TYR A 17 10.15 4.08 4.83
CA TYR A 17 11.48 4.46 5.29
C TYR A 17 11.36 5.51 6.39
N HIS A 18 11.99 5.24 7.52
CA HIS A 18 11.92 6.11 8.70
C HIS A 18 13.27 6.19 9.42
N PRO A 19 13.59 7.27 10.14
CA PRO A 19 14.78 7.32 10.96
C PRO A 19 14.65 6.42 12.19
N ALA A 20 15.78 6.13 12.84
CA ALA A 20 15.79 5.50 14.16
C ALA A 20 14.95 6.28 15.17
N GLY A 21 14.33 5.57 16.11
CA GLY A 21 13.40 6.10 17.12
C GLY A 21 11.96 6.34 16.63
N THR A 22 11.65 6.04 15.37
CA THR A 22 10.27 6.06 14.83
C THR A 22 9.88 4.65 14.40
N PHE A 23 8.64 4.21 14.60
CA PHE A 23 8.16 2.87 14.23
C PHE A 23 9.09 1.72 14.66
N GLU A 24 9.69 1.78 15.85
CA GLU A 24 10.58 0.72 16.36
C GLU A 24 9.86 -0.33 17.19
N ASP A 25 8.73 0.04 17.79
CA ASP A 25 7.87 -0.85 18.55
C ASP A 25 6.83 -1.56 17.66
N GLU A 26 6.39 -2.72 18.11
CA GLU A 26 5.39 -3.53 17.39
C GLU A 26 4.03 -2.83 17.33
N ALA A 27 3.63 -2.10 18.38
CA ALA A 27 2.31 -1.50 18.47
C ALA A 27 2.11 -0.38 17.43
N SER A 28 3.11 0.47 17.21
CA SER A 28 3.07 1.51 16.18
C SER A 28 3.05 0.93 14.77
N ARG A 29 3.83 -0.14 14.52
CA ARG A 29 3.82 -0.87 13.24
C ARG A 29 2.48 -1.55 12.97
N GLU A 30 1.94 -2.21 13.99
CA GLU A 30 0.65 -2.91 13.91
C GLU A 30 -0.49 -1.92 13.67
N ALA A 31 -0.50 -0.77 14.37
CA ALA A 31 -1.55 0.23 14.23
C ALA A 31 -1.57 0.83 12.81
N LEU A 32 -0.42 1.26 12.28
CA LEU A 32 -0.33 1.78 10.91
C LEU A 32 -0.62 0.68 9.87
N GLY A 33 -0.08 -0.53 10.08
CA GLY A 33 -0.35 -1.67 9.20
C GLY A 33 -1.84 -1.98 9.10
N LYS A 34 -2.57 -1.98 10.23
CA LYS A 34 -4.02 -2.20 10.27
C LYS A 34 -4.79 -1.15 9.49
N ASP A 35 -4.46 0.13 9.64
CA ASP A 35 -5.18 1.21 8.94
C ASP A 35 -4.91 1.19 7.42
N ILE A 36 -3.67 0.88 7.01
CA ILE A 36 -3.35 0.63 5.61
C ILE A 36 -4.15 -0.56 5.08
N THR A 37 -4.14 -1.71 5.78
CA THR A 37 -4.89 -2.91 5.35
C THR A 37 -6.39 -2.66 5.30
N LYS A 38 -6.95 -1.87 6.22
CA LYS A 38 -8.36 -1.50 6.24
C LYS A 38 -8.78 -0.76 4.97
N PHE A 39 -7.94 0.13 4.46
CA PHE A 39 -8.22 0.81 3.19
C PHE A 39 -8.43 -0.19 2.05
N TYR A 40 -7.51 -1.13 1.84
CA TYR A 40 -7.60 -2.09 0.73
C TYR A 40 -8.68 -3.16 0.92
N THR A 41 -8.91 -3.59 2.15
CA THR A 41 -9.98 -4.55 2.44
C THR A 41 -11.37 -3.93 2.28
N SER A 42 -11.51 -2.60 2.48
CA SER A 42 -12.78 -1.89 2.23
C SER A 42 -13.25 -1.92 0.77
N ILE A 43 -12.33 -2.17 -0.17
CA ILE A 43 -12.63 -2.33 -1.60
C ILE A 43 -12.61 -3.80 -2.07
N GLY A 44 -12.52 -4.75 -1.13
CA GLY A 44 -12.64 -6.19 -1.38
C GLY A 44 -11.34 -6.92 -1.68
N LEU A 45 -10.17 -6.30 -1.49
CA LEU A 45 -8.91 -7.00 -1.68
C LEU A 45 -8.57 -7.90 -0.49
N PRO A 46 -8.09 -9.13 -0.72
CA PRO A 46 -7.65 -10.02 0.35
C PRO A 46 -6.64 -9.34 1.28
N PRO A 47 -6.80 -9.42 2.62
CA PRO A 47 -5.91 -8.72 3.54
C PRO A 47 -4.43 -9.09 3.36
N PHE A 48 -4.13 -10.36 3.10
CA PHE A 48 -2.76 -10.84 2.87
C PHE A 48 -2.09 -10.30 1.60
N TYR A 49 -2.83 -9.60 0.72
CA TYR A 49 -2.20 -8.87 -0.38
C TYR A 49 -1.45 -7.63 0.11
N VAL A 50 -1.84 -7.08 1.25
CA VAL A 50 -1.27 -5.83 1.77
C VAL A 50 0.02 -6.13 2.52
N ILE A 51 1.15 -5.73 1.93
CA ILE A 51 2.47 -5.89 2.53
C ILE A 51 2.98 -4.52 2.93
N VAL A 52 3.34 -4.36 4.21
CA VAL A 52 3.92 -3.12 4.75
C VAL A 52 5.28 -3.44 5.37
N ASN A 53 6.34 -2.93 4.76
CA ASN A 53 7.70 -3.04 5.27
C ASN A 53 8.10 -1.73 5.95
N PHE A 54 8.50 -1.83 7.22
CA PHE A 54 9.11 -0.73 7.96
C PHE A 54 10.64 -0.84 7.84
N ILE A 55 11.26 0.16 7.24
CA ILE A 55 12.68 0.16 6.90
C ILE A 55 13.36 1.30 7.64
N THR A 56 14.13 0.95 8.67
CA THR A 56 14.90 1.94 9.42
C THR A 56 16.09 2.42 8.59
N VAL A 57 16.18 3.73 8.39
CA VAL A 57 17.29 4.42 7.73
C VAL A 57 18.19 5.01 8.80
N PRO A 58 19.50 4.70 8.81
CA PRO A 58 20.45 5.28 9.76
C PRO A 58 20.48 6.82 9.70
N GLY A 59 20.78 7.47 10.82
CA GLY A 59 20.65 8.93 10.99
C GLY A 59 21.47 9.80 10.02
N ASN A 60 22.46 9.23 9.33
CA ASN A 60 23.28 9.91 8.32
C ASN A 60 22.95 9.49 6.87
N ALA A 61 21.92 8.68 6.65
CA ALA A 61 21.60 8.10 5.34
C ALA A 61 20.38 8.73 4.65
N MET A 62 19.63 9.60 5.34
CA MET A 62 18.50 10.33 4.75
C MET A 62 18.85 11.80 4.54
N TRP A 63 19.05 12.18 3.27
CA TRP A 63 19.44 13.53 2.86
C TRP A 63 18.31 14.18 2.07
N ILE A 64 17.85 15.35 2.50
CA ILE A 64 16.73 16.07 1.89
C ILE A 64 17.27 17.39 1.35
N GLY A 65 17.15 17.60 0.04
CA GLY A 65 17.71 18.80 -0.61
C GLY A 65 19.23 18.92 -0.45
N GLY A 66 19.96 17.81 -0.49
CA GLY A 66 21.42 17.80 -0.45
C GLY A 66 22.05 18.05 0.93
N ARG A 67 21.27 17.95 2.01
CA ARG A 67 21.75 18.11 3.39
C ARG A 67 21.14 17.07 4.33
N PRO A 68 21.77 16.76 5.47
CA PRO A 68 21.16 15.89 6.48
C PRO A 68 19.83 16.50 6.96
N ASN A 69 18.86 15.64 7.25
CA ASN A 69 17.64 16.08 7.90
C ASN A 69 17.91 16.38 9.38
N THR A 70 17.87 17.65 9.77
CA THR A 70 18.02 18.10 11.16
C THR A 70 16.72 18.59 11.78
N GLY A 71 15.61 18.48 11.05
CA GLY A 71 14.28 18.91 11.48
C GLY A 71 13.48 17.78 12.14
N ASN A 72 12.18 17.75 11.86
CA ASN A 72 11.32 16.65 12.31
C ASN A 72 11.78 15.33 11.66
N PRO A 73 11.50 14.18 12.29
CA PRO A 73 11.64 12.89 11.61
C PRO A 73 10.93 12.93 10.25
N PHE A 74 11.65 12.51 9.20
CA PHE A 74 11.09 12.47 7.85
C PHE A 74 10.73 11.04 7.47
N ILE A 75 9.49 10.82 7.05
CA ILE A 75 8.98 9.50 6.64
C ILE A 75 8.82 9.47 5.13
N ARG A 76 9.63 8.65 4.45
CA ARG A 76 9.52 8.45 2.99
C ARG A 76 8.75 7.17 2.71
N ILE A 77 7.72 7.25 1.88
CA ILE A 77 6.86 6.10 1.60
C ILE A 77 6.83 5.81 0.10
N LYS A 78 7.25 4.61 -0.29
CA LYS A 78 7.06 4.09 -1.64
C LYS A 78 5.91 3.10 -1.64
N ILE A 79 4.97 3.27 -2.55
CA ILE A 79 3.82 2.39 -2.69
C ILE A 79 3.82 1.83 -4.11
N ASP A 80 3.85 0.52 -4.24
CA ASP A 80 3.61 -0.15 -5.52
C ASP A 80 2.19 -0.69 -5.55
N HIS A 81 1.39 -0.22 -6.50
CA HIS A 81 0.06 -0.72 -6.82
C HIS A 81 0.18 -1.75 -7.95
N ILE A 82 -0.12 -3.02 -7.63
CA ILE A 82 0.21 -4.18 -8.49
C ILE A 82 -1.03 -4.89 -9.00
N ALA A 83 -2.04 -5.15 -8.15
CA ALA A 83 -3.16 -5.99 -8.57
C ALA A 83 -3.99 -5.34 -9.67
N VAL A 84 -4.17 -4.03 -9.67
CA VAL A 84 -5.03 -3.35 -10.63
C VAL A 84 -4.39 -1.98 -10.87
N THR A 85 -4.67 -1.36 -12.00
CA THR A 85 -4.31 0.05 -12.22
C THR A 85 -5.51 0.95 -11.92
N LEU A 86 -5.26 2.10 -11.32
CA LEU A 86 -6.23 3.17 -11.26
C LEU A 86 -6.59 3.59 -12.71
N PRO A 87 -7.84 3.99 -13.00
CA PRO A 87 -8.12 4.62 -14.29
C PRO A 87 -7.36 5.94 -14.38
N ASN A 88 -6.92 6.31 -15.59
CA ASN A 88 -6.17 7.53 -15.83
C ASN A 88 -7.09 8.77 -15.80
N GLU A 89 -7.59 9.08 -14.61
CA GLU A 89 -8.55 10.12 -14.31
C GLU A 89 -8.15 10.84 -13.02
N ASP A 90 -8.04 12.16 -13.05
CA ASP A 90 -7.63 12.99 -11.91
C ASP A 90 -8.46 12.69 -10.65
N GLU A 91 -9.78 12.49 -10.81
CA GLU A 91 -10.66 12.21 -9.69
C GLU A 91 -10.43 10.81 -9.10
N ALA A 92 -10.02 9.83 -9.91
CA ALA A 92 -9.64 8.52 -9.38
C ALA A 92 -8.32 8.59 -8.61
N TYR A 93 -7.36 9.36 -9.10
CA TYR A 93 -6.09 9.58 -8.42
C TYR A 93 -6.30 10.34 -7.10
N LYS A 94 -7.09 11.42 -7.10
CA LYS A 94 -7.43 12.18 -5.89
C LYS A 94 -8.13 11.34 -4.83
N ARG A 95 -9.06 10.46 -5.23
CA ARG A 95 -9.72 9.55 -4.28
C ARG A 95 -8.74 8.55 -3.68
N ALA A 96 -7.84 7.98 -4.49
CA ALA A 96 -6.83 7.05 -4.01
C ALA A 96 -5.86 7.72 -3.04
N THR A 97 -5.34 8.91 -3.38
CA THR A 97 -4.45 9.68 -2.52
C THR A 97 -5.13 10.14 -1.23
N ALA A 98 -6.40 10.57 -1.28
CA ALA A 98 -7.14 10.94 -0.07
C ALA A 98 -7.31 9.76 0.92
N ASN A 99 -7.49 8.54 0.42
CA ASN A 99 -7.56 7.36 1.28
C ASN A 99 -6.19 6.99 1.87
N ILE A 100 -5.11 7.15 1.10
CA ILE A 100 -3.74 7.03 1.60
C ILE A 100 -3.49 8.05 2.71
N ASP A 101 -3.82 9.32 2.47
CA ASP A 101 -3.66 10.41 3.45
C ASP A 101 -4.43 10.10 4.74
N ALA A 102 -5.67 9.60 4.62
CA ALA A 102 -6.49 9.22 5.77
C ALA A 102 -5.87 8.08 6.60
N ALA A 103 -5.30 7.06 5.94
CA ALA A 103 -4.62 5.96 6.63
C ALA A 103 -3.33 6.41 7.33
N LEU A 104 -2.61 7.37 6.75
CA LEU A 104 -1.33 7.87 7.29
C LEU A 104 -1.51 8.91 8.40
N LYS A 105 -2.57 9.72 8.32
CA LYS A 105 -2.78 10.88 9.19
C LYS A 105 -2.56 10.61 10.68
N PRO A 106 -3.21 9.61 11.33
CA PRO A 106 -3.06 9.41 12.79
C PRO A 106 -1.66 8.92 13.21
N HIS A 107 -0.89 8.37 12.28
CA HIS A 107 0.42 7.75 12.55
C HIS A 107 1.60 8.62 12.15
N ILE A 108 1.40 9.57 11.23
CA ILE A 108 2.47 10.39 10.66
C ILE A 108 2.16 11.87 10.81
N ALA A 109 1.10 12.36 10.14
CA ALA A 109 0.80 13.79 10.12
C ALA A 109 0.46 14.33 11.52
N ASP A 110 -0.38 13.61 12.27
CA ASP A 110 -0.77 14.01 13.64
C ASP A 110 0.36 13.85 14.66
N ARG A 111 1.44 13.14 14.29
CA ARG A 111 2.67 13.03 15.09
C ARG A 111 3.65 14.17 14.83
N GLY A 112 3.37 15.06 13.88
CA GLY A 112 4.24 16.18 13.51
C GLY A 112 5.47 15.77 12.70
N TYR A 113 5.44 14.60 12.04
CA TYR A 113 6.52 14.18 11.14
C TYR A 113 6.41 14.90 9.80
N ASP A 114 7.57 15.16 9.19
CA ASP A 114 7.63 15.52 7.78
C ASP A 114 7.50 14.24 6.95
N TRP A 115 6.85 14.28 5.79
CA TRP A 115 6.62 13.06 5.02
C TRP A 115 6.38 13.30 3.54
N GLU A 116 6.68 12.27 2.75
CA GLU A 116 6.42 12.23 1.31
C GLU A 116 6.08 10.80 0.90
N TYR A 117 5.04 10.64 0.07
CA TYR A 117 4.77 9.39 -0.62
C TYR A 117 4.72 9.55 -2.13
N HIS A 118 4.93 8.43 -2.82
CA HIS A 118 4.54 8.31 -4.21
C HIS A 118 3.95 6.92 -4.44
N VAL A 119 3.08 6.84 -5.44
CA VAL A 119 2.49 5.58 -5.90
C VAL A 119 3.05 5.29 -7.29
N GLY A 120 3.66 4.13 -7.45
CA GLY A 120 4.01 3.55 -8.75
C GLY A 120 3.02 2.43 -9.08
N GLU A 121 2.63 2.33 -10.34
CA GLU A 121 1.82 1.21 -10.83
C GLU A 121 2.72 0.22 -11.58
N THR A 122 2.49 -1.08 -11.38
CA THR A 122 3.34 -2.14 -11.97
C THR A 122 2.51 -3.14 -12.80
N GLU A 123 3.17 -3.89 -13.67
CA GLU A 123 2.51 -4.85 -14.57
C GLU A 123 1.99 -6.09 -13.80
N ARG A 124 0.66 -6.17 -13.63
CA ARG A 124 -0.02 -7.27 -12.94
C ARG A 124 0.35 -8.66 -13.49
N ARG A 125 0.56 -8.80 -14.81
CA ARG A 125 0.90 -10.09 -15.45
C ARG A 125 2.28 -10.63 -15.05
N LEU A 126 3.11 -9.81 -14.42
CA LEU A 126 4.42 -10.18 -13.87
C LEU A 126 4.37 -10.40 -12.35
N TRP A 127 3.19 -10.46 -11.75
CA TRP A 127 3.01 -10.72 -10.33
C TRP A 127 2.39 -12.10 -10.08
N LYS A 128 2.95 -12.81 -9.08
CA LYS A 128 2.47 -14.09 -8.58
C LYS A 128 2.49 -14.12 -7.05
N VAL A 129 1.58 -14.89 -6.45
CA VAL A 129 1.57 -15.21 -5.00
C VAL A 129 1.73 -16.71 -4.83
N GLN A 130 2.75 -17.13 -4.07
CA GLN A 130 3.10 -18.55 -3.94
C GLN A 130 3.19 -19.27 -5.30
N GLY A 131 3.72 -18.59 -6.32
CA GLY A 131 3.86 -19.13 -7.68
C GLY A 131 2.59 -19.15 -8.55
N MET A 132 1.44 -18.75 -7.99
CA MET A 132 0.15 -18.70 -8.70
C MET A 132 -0.15 -17.28 -9.18
N TYR A 133 -0.79 -17.15 -10.34
CA TYR A 133 -1.45 -15.89 -10.69
C TYR A 133 -2.55 -15.58 -9.69
N ALA A 134 -2.73 -14.31 -9.36
CA ALA A 134 -3.85 -13.88 -8.54
C ALA A 134 -5.14 -13.87 -9.37
N PRO A 135 -6.29 -14.29 -8.79
CA PRO A 135 -7.58 -14.25 -9.49
C PRO A 135 -7.96 -12.85 -9.96
N PRO A 136 -8.75 -12.70 -11.04
CA PRO A 136 -9.23 -11.40 -11.49
C PRO A 136 -9.92 -10.62 -10.37
N PHE A 137 -9.77 -9.29 -10.42
CA PHE A 137 -10.35 -8.42 -9.41
C PHE A 137 -11.86 -8.61 -9.28
N GLN A 138 -12.35 -8.74 -8.05
CA GLN A 138 -13.75 -9.00 -7.66
C GLN A 138 -14.36 -10.30 -8.21
N SER A 139 -13.54 -11.23 -8.70
CA SER A 139 -13.98 -12.58 -9.04
C SER A 139 -14.43 -13.37 -7.81
N GLU A 140 -15.21 -14.42 -8.02
CA GLU A 140 -15.60 -15.34 -6.94
C GLU A 140 -14.36 -16.02 -6.32
N GLU A 141 -13.33 -16.29 -7.12
CA GLU A 141 -12.06 -16.81 -6.66
C GLU A 141 -11.30 -15.81 -5.77
N GLU A 142 -11.29 -14.51 -6.10
CA GLU A 142 -10.67 -13.49 -5.25
C GLU A 142 -11.40 -13.32 -3.92
N LYS A 143 -12.74 -13.40 -3.92
CA LYS A 143 -13.53 -13.42 -2.68
C LYS A 143 -13.19 -14.63 -1.81
N ARG A 144 -13.01 -15.81 -2.40
CA ARG A 144 -12.55 -17.00 -1.67
C ARG A 144 -11.16 -16.80 -1.06
N TRP A 145 -10.25 -16.13 -1.77
CA TRP A 145 -8.94 -15.74 -1.24
C TRP A 145 -9.07 -14.74 -0.09
N PHE A 146 -9.98 -13.77 -0.21
CA PHE A 146 -10.29 -12.80 0.84
C PHE A 146 -10.76 -13.49 2.13
N ASP A 147 -11.80 -14.32 2.04
CA ASP A 147 -12.40 -14.98 3.19
C ASP A 147 -11.43 -15.94 3.88
N ALA A 148 -10.61 -16.65 3.11
CA ALA A 148 -9.61 -17.56 3.64
C ALA A 148 -8.33 -16.84 4.13
N ASN A 149 -8.17 -15.55 3.79
CA ASN A 149 -6.97 -14.74 3.99
C ASN A 149 -5.66 -15.46 3.59
N LYS A 150 -5.69 -16.20 2.48
CA LYS A 150 -4.53 -16.91 1.93
C LYS A 150 -4.77 -17.25 0.46
N PRO A 151 -3.70 -17.47 -0.33
CA PRO A 151 -3.86 -17.93 -1.70
C PRO A 151 -4.43 -19.36 -1.72
N LEU A 152 -5.45 -19.59 -2.55
CA LEU A 152 -6.07 -20.89 -2.78
C LEU A 152 -5.88 -21.31 -4.25
N PRO A 153 -5.69 -22.61 -4.55
CA PRO A 153 -5.68 -23.09 -5.92
C PRO A 153 -6.96 -22.70 -6.69
N TRP A 154 -6.81 -22.26 -7.94
CA TRP A 154 -7.90 -21.88 -8.83
C TRP A 154 -7.52 -22.13 -10.29
N SER A 155 -8.49 -22.14 -11.21
CA SER A 155 -8.31 -22.65 -12.58
C SER A 155 -7.46 -21.76 -13.50
N GLY A 156 -7.24 -20.49 -13.16
CA GLY A 156 -6.39 -19.56 -13.93
C GLY A 156 -5.01 -19.31 -13.30
N ALA A 157 -4.60 -20.15 -12.35
CA ALA A 157 -3.32 -20.06 -11.65
C ALA A 157 -2.10 -20.38 -12.53
#